data_AF-A0A933UWH0-F1
#
_entry.id   AF-A0A933UWH0-F1
#
_cell.length_a   1.000
_cell.length_b   1.000
_cell.length_c   1.000
_cell.angle_alpha   90.00
_cell.angle_beta   90.00
_cell.angle_gamma   90.00
#
_symmetry.space_group_name_H-M   'P 1'
#
loop_
_entity.id
_entity.type
_entity.pdbx_description
1 polymer ?
#
loop_
_entity_poly.entity_id
_entity_poly.type
_entity_poly.pdbx_seq_one_letter_code
_entity_poly.pdbx_strand_id
1 'polypeptide(L)'
;MRYSRNTESFRHFRNINRLQGALGIILCAVTFLTGCSPTYPKEKFRESIIKVCKAEYKLDVKVETIGRTIAIYLPLEDLIDFTFAITKQASEKINDVILSVSRVALSTDAEFDFYCVIAHDVRIPEIQIVIIKSVDDVKRFLLNDISRGEYSKRMLVDIRFSPQAQKEREIKEIFNKVRVDKKWQEQVMNDFFRSEPTALSDIGYWGGHFYIKDISLAEFLAEQIANRFRLAFREEKGLLDAYLVKSSKGSFTTKGGQRIFKLELLVEYKPLEVSDKKAASDVIFETALKIASHVIHNYRFNDFDRFEILNQQDNSVITLSSEELESFRTKKLKLEEITERVK
;
A
#
# COMPACT_ATOMS: atom_id res chain seq x y z
N MET A 1 -30.16 -89.71 37.99
CA MET A 1 -28.87 -89.14 38.43
C MET A 1 -28.05 -88.77 37.19
N ARG A 2 -27.41 -87.58 37.20
CA ARG A 2 -26.51 -86.95 36.20
C ARG A 2 -27.21 -86.32 34.97
N TYR A 3 -27.40 -85.00 34.93
CA TYR A 3 -26.51 -83.83 34.75
C TYR A 3 -26.25 -83.44 33.29
N SER A 4 -26.95 -82.37 32.88
CA SER A 4 -26.68 -81.53 31.71
C SER A 4 -25.55 -80.54 31.99
N ARG A 5 -24.90 -80.07 30.91
CA ARG A 5 -24.36 -78.70 30.67
C ARG A 5 -23.65 -78.73 29.31
N ASN A 6 -23.48 -77.66 28.56
CA ASN A 6 -24.25 -76.45 28.30
C ASN A 6 -23.49 -75.79 27.14
N THR A 7 -24.20 -75.46 26.06
CA THR A 7 -23.66 -74.84 24.84
C THR A 7 -23.69 -73.33 24.96
N GLU A 8 -22.62 -72.68 25.45
CA GLU A 8 -22.54 -71.21 25.55
C GLU A 8 -21.13 -70.63 25.27
N SER A 9 -20.44 -71.06 24.19
CA SER A 9 -19.12 -70.48 23.86
C SER A 9 -19.07 -69.72 22.53
N PHE A 10 -20.07 -69.84 21.64
CA PHE A 10 -19.97 -69.29 20.28
C PHE A 10 -20.66 -67.94 20.01
N ARG A 11 -21.22 -67.26 21.02
CA ARG A 11 -21.88 -65.94 20.83
C ARG A 11 -21.03 -64.72 21.20
N HIS A 12 -19.86 -64.88 21.83
CA HIS A 12 -19.12 -63.73 22.34
C HIS A 12 -18.17 -63.05 21.33
N PHE A 13 -17.75 -63.74 20.25
CA PHE A 13 -16.76 -63.20 19.31
C PHE A 13 -17.31 -62.28 18.21
N ARG A 14 -18.63 -62.24 17.99
CA ARG A 14 -19.24 -61.47 16.90
C ARG A 14 -19.66 -60.04 17.29
N ASN A 15 -19.72 -59.72 18.58
CA ASN A 15 -20.13 -58.40 19.09
C ASN A 15 -18.97 -57.42 19.34
N ILE A 16 -17.72 -57.89 19.41
CA ILE A 16 -16.57 -57.01 19.66
C ILE A 16 -16.17 -56.24 18.38
N ASN A 17 -16.31 -56.85 17.20
CA ASN A 17 -15.96 -56.22 15.92
C ASN A 17 -16.96 -55.14 15.44
N ARG A 18 -18.19 -55.10 15.98
CA ARG A 18 -19.16 -54.02 15.67
C ARG A 18 -19.00 -52.79 16.56
N LEU A 19 -18.51 -52.94 17.79
CA LEU A 19 -18.20 -51.80 18.66
C LEU A 19 -16.91 -51.08 18.25
N GLN A 20 -15.91 -51.79 17.71
CA GLN A 20 -14.67 -51.16 17.22
C GLN A 20 -14.88 -50.33 15.94
N GLY A 21 -15.81 -50.72 15.06
CA GLY A 21 -16.14 -49.93 13.86
C GLY A 21 -16.92 -48.64 14.14
N ALA A 22 -17.78 -48.63 15.16
CA ALA A 22 -18.56 -47.44 15.53
C ALA A 22 -17.73 -46.40 16.33
N LEU A 23 -16.78 -46.85 17.15
CA LEU A 23 -15.88 -45.94 17.89
C LEU A 23 -14.90 -45.20 16.97
N GLY A 24 -14.45 -45.83 15.88
CA GLY A 24 -13.53 -45.22 14.91
C GLY A 24 -14.17 -44.09 14.08
N ILE A 25 -15.47 -44.18 13.79
CA ILE A 25 -16.21 -43.16 13.04
C ILE A 25 -16.50 -41.93 13.90
N ILE A 26 -16.77 -42.12 15.20
CA ILE A 26 -16.97 -41.00 16.14
C ILE A 26 -15.64 -40.28 16.41
N LEU A 27 -14.51 -40.98 16.44
CA LEU A 27 -13.19 -40.37 16.63
C LEU A 27 -12.72 -39.56 15.40
N CYS A 28 -13.09 -39.98 14.18
CA CYS A 28 -12.85 -39.19 12.96
C CYS A 28 -13.77 -37.95 12.84
N ALA A 29 -14.98 -37.98 13.43
CA ALA A 29 -15.90 -36.83 13.36
C ALA A 29 -15.48 -35.68 14.30
N VAL A 30 -14.75 -35.97 15.39
CA VAL A 30 -14.31 -34.95 16.37
C VAL A 30 -13.05 -34.20 15.89
N THR A 31 -12.27 -34.75 14.96
CA THR A 31 -11.07 -34.08 14.41
C THR A 31 -11.36 -33.07 13.29
N PHE A 32 -12.61 -32.94 12.82
CA PHE A 32 -13.00 -31.95 11.81
C PHE A 32 -13.60 -30.64 12.37
N LEU A 33 -13.79 -30.53 13.70
CA LEU A 33 -14.45 -29.37 14.30
C LEU A 33 -13.50 -28.31 14.88
N THR A 34 -12.19 -28.54 14.86
CA THR A 34 -11.20 -27.49 15.14
C THR A 34 -10.73 -26.85 13.83
N GLY A 35 -11.68 -26.40 13.01
CA GLY A 35 -11.36 -25.52 11.89
C GLY A 35 -10.71 -24.25 12.45
N CYS A 36 -9.51 -23.93 11.97
CA CYS A 36 -8.75 -22.73 12.35
C CYS A 36 -9.66 -21.49 12.25
N SER A 37 -10.15 -21.02 13.40
CA SER A 37 -10.81 -19.72 13.47
C SER A 37 -9.73 -18.63 13.33
N PRO A 38 -10.03 -17.50 12.68
CA PRO A 38 -9.07 -16.42 12.54
C PRO A 38 -8.60 -15.95 13.92
N THR A 39 -7.29 -15.76 14.08
CA THR A 39 -6.70 -15.24 15.32
C THR A 39 -7.24 -13.85 15.65
N TYR A 40 -7.55 -13.06 14.61
CA TYR A 40 -8.10 -11.72 14.75
C TYR A 40 -9.38 -11.57 13.91
N PRO A 41 -10.57 -11.79 14.50
CA PRO A 41 -11.84 -11.61 13.81
C PRO A 41 -12.03 -10.19 13.28
N LYS A 42 -12.64 -10.06 12.10
CA LYS A 42 -12.91 -8.79 11.40
C LYS A 42 -13.57 -7.75 12.29
N GLU A 43 -14.50 -8.15 13.15
CA GLU A 43 -15.26 -7.24 14.02
C GLU A 43 -14.39 -6.60 15.10
N LYS A 44 -13.27 -7.26 15.47
CA LYS A 44 -12.34 -6.81 16.50
C LYS A 44 -10.99 -6.40 15.93
N PHE A 45 -10.93 -6.18 14.62
CA PHE A 45 -9.68 -5.99 13.90
C PHE A 45 -8.93 -4.74 14.40
N ARG A 46 -9.64 -3.61 14.51
CA ARG A 46 -9.07 -2.33 14.96
C ARG A 46 -8.53 -2.43 16.38
N GLU A 47 -9.33 -2.98 17.29
CA GLU A 47 -8.95 -3.20 18.69
C GLU A 47 -7.75 -4.14 18.81
N SER A 48 -7.65 -5.13 17.91
CA SER A 48 -6.53 -6.08 17.90
C SER A 48 -5.21 -5.38 17.58
N ILE A 49 -5.18 -4.52 16.57
CA ILE A 49 -3.97 -3.73 16.25
C ILE A 49 -3.58 -2.84 17.43
N ILE A 50 -4.54 -2.08 17.98
CA ILE A 50 -4.30 -1.18 19.12
C ILE A 50 -3.73 -1.97 20.31
N LYS A 51 -4.35 -3.11 20.64
CA LYS A 51 -3.92 -3.98 21.74
C LYS A 51 -2.50 -4.51 21.54
N VAL A 52 -2.16 -4.95 20.34
CA VAL A 52 -0.83 -5.46 20.01
C VAL A 52 0.23 -4.37 20.15
N CYS A 53 0.01 -3.21 19.52
CA CYS A 53 0.92 -2.07 19.61
C CYS A 53 1.14 -1.62 21.06
N LYS A 54 0.08 -1.59 21.87
CA LYS A 54 0.16 -1.18 23.27
C LYS A 54 0.86 -2.22 24.14
N ALA A 55 0.52 -3.50 24.00
CA ALA A 55 1.02 -4.56 24.87
C ALA A 55 2.50 -4.90 24.60
N GLU A 56 2.91 -4.95 23.34
CA GLU A 56 4.26 -5.39 22.96
C GLU A 56 5.25 -4.23 22.88
N TYR A 57 4.79 -3.06 22.41
CA TYR A 57 5.66 -1.94 22.07
C TYR A 57 5.37 -0.67 22.87
N LYS A 58 4.33 -0.68 23.72
CA LYS A 58 3.90 0.49 24.52
C LYS A 58 3.53 1.71 23.66
N LEU A 59 3.04 1.46 22.45
CA LEU A 59 2.66 2.51 21.50
C LEU A 59 1.15 2.80 21.56
N ASP A 60 0.80 4.08 21.69
CA ASP A 60 -0.58 4.58 21.65
C ASP A 60 -0.95 4.99 20.22
N VAL A 61 -1.49 4.04 19.47
CA VAL A 61 -1.93 4.26 18.08
C VAL A 61 -3.44 4.47 18.00
N LYS A 62 -3.89 5.13 16.93
CA LYS A 62 -5.30 5.11 16.51
C LYS A 62 -5.41 4.35 15.20
N VAL A 63 -6.53 3.66 15.00
CA VAL A 63 -6.74 2.82 13.83
C VAL A 63 -8.12 3.08 13.26
N GLU A 64 -8.18 3.32 11.95
CA GLU A 64 -9.43 3.38 11.19
C GLU A 64 -9.37 2.49 9.96
N THR A 65 -10.54 2.19 9.39
CA THR A 65 -10.68 1.37 8.18
C THR A 65 -11.65 2.01 7.22
N ILE A 66 -11.31 2.04 5.93
CA ILE A 66 -12.19 2.47 4.84
C ILE A 66 -12.09 1.47 3.71
N GLY A 67 -13.22 0.86 3.33
CA GLY A 67 -13.23 -0.22 2.34
C GLY A 67 -12.25 -1.33 2.69
N ARG A 68 -11.24 -1.55 1.83
CA ARG A 68 -10.18 -2.57 1.98
C ARG A 68 -8.85 -1.98 2.44
N THR A 69 -8.89 -0.77 2.98
CA THR A 69 -7.72 -0.02 3.44
C THR A 69 -7.75 0.21 4.95
N ILE A 70 -6.62 -0.05 5.61
CA ILE A 70 -6.41 0.22 7.04
C ILE A 70 -5.56 1.48 7.19
N ALA A 71 -5.92 2.37 8.10
CA ALA A 71 -5.12 3.54 8.43
C ALA A 71 -4.71 3.52 9.91
N ILE A 72 -3.43 3.75 10.16
CA ILE A 72 -2.85 3.74 11.50
C ILE A 72 -2.18 5.08 11.75
N TYR A 73 -2.66 5.81 12.74
CA TYR A 73 -2.02 7.03 13.22
C TYR A 73 -1.06 6.70 14.37
N LEU A 74 0.18 7.11 14.22
CA LEU A 74 1.25 6.94 15.20
C LEU A 74 1.80 8.33 15.59
N PRO A 75 1.41 8.88 16.75
CA PRO A 75 2.01 10.10 17.27
C PRO A 75 3.43 9.81 17.78
N LEU A 76 4.41 10.60 17.34
CA LEU A 76 5.80 10.48 17.76
C LEU A 76 6.35 11.83 18.21
N GLU A 77 7.11 11.79 19.29
CA GLU A 77 8.12 12.80 19.58
C GLU A 77 9.36 12.47 18.75
N ASP A 78 10.07 13.49 18.25
CA ASP A 78 11.31 13.29 17.51
C ASP A 78 11.16 12.43 16.25
N LEU A 79 10.14 12.70 15.42
CA LEU A 79 9.98 12.01 14.13
C LEU A 79 11.18 12.31 13.21
N ILE A 80 11.52 13.59 13.13
CA ILE A 80 12.65 14.10 12.34
C ILE A 80 13.68 14.81 13.23
N ASP A 81 14.95 14.72 12.83
CA ASP A 81 16.03 15.50 13.44
C ASP A 81 16.25 16.85 12.72
N PHE A 82 17.25 17.60 13.18
CA PHE A 82 17.65 18.90 12.61
C PHE A 82 18.17 18.82 11.16
N THR A 83 18.48 17.61 10.66
CA THR A 83 18.85 17.35 9.27
C THR A 83 17.66 16.97 8.39
N PHE A 84 16.44 17.00 8.96
CA PHE A 84 15.20 16.50 8.34
C PHE A 84 15.22 15.00 8.03
N ALA A 85 16.12 14.24 8.67
CA ALA A 85 16.16 12.79 8.57
C ALA A 85 15.26 12.15 9.64
N ILE A 86 14.69 10.99 9.33
CA ILE A 86 13.91 10.21 10.30
C ILE A 86 14.85 9.74 11.41
N THR A 87 14.51 10.01 12.66
CA THR A 87 15.33 9.55 13.79
C THR A 87 15.32 8.02 13.87
N LYS A 88 16.40 7.44 14.40
CA LYS A 88 16.48 5.98 14.61
C LYS A 88 15.33 5.47 15.48
N GLN A 89 15.02 6.20 16.56
CA GLN A 89 13.93 5.84 17.47
C GLN A 89 12.56 5.89 16.79
N ALA A 90 12.30 6.92 15.96
CA ALA A 90 11.06 7.00 15.19
C ALA A 90 10.97 5.85 14.17
N SER A 91 12.06 5.54 13.47
CA SER A 91 12.14 4.42 12.53
C SER A 91 11.84 3.06 13.21
N GLU A 92 12.40 2.81 14.39
CA GLU A 92 12.11 1.61 15.18
C GLU A 92 10.63 1.50 15.53
N LYS A 93 10.03 2.58 16.08
CA LYS A 93 8.60 2.60 16.43
C LYS A 93 7.68 2.43 15.22
N ILE A 94 8.03 3.02 14.07
CA ILE A 94 7.30 2.83 12.81
C ILE A 94 7.37 1.35 12.39
N ASN A 95 8.54 0.73 12.48
CA ASN A 95 8.71 -0.68 12.14
C ASN A 95 7.90 -1.58 13.08
N ASP A 96 7.87 -1.30 14.39
CA ASP A 96 7.06 -2.03 15.36
C ASP A 96 5.56 -1.99 15.03
N VAL A 97 5.05 -0.83 14.61
CA VAL A 97 3.67 -0.70 14.12
C VAL A 97 3.46 -1.48 12.83
N ILE A 98 4.39 -1.40 11.87
CA ILE A 98 4.33 -2.15 10.60
C ILE A 98 4.28 -3.66 10.87
N LEU A 99 5.09 -4.17 11.80
CA LEU A 99 5.10 -5.59 12.18
C LEU A 99 3.77 -5.98 12.83
N SER A 100 3.27 -5.14 13.74
CA SER A 100 2.00 -5.35 14.44
C SER A 100 0.82 -5.43 13.47
N VAL A 101 0.66 -4.44 12.58
CA VAL A 101 -0.43 -4.44 11.59
C VAL A 101 -0.28 -5.59 10.60
N SER A 102 0.94 -5.91 10.17
CA SER A 102 1.18 -7.04 9.26
C SER A 102 0.72 -8.35 9.88
N ARG A 103 1.07 -8.61 11.16
CA ARG A 103 0.64 -9.83 11.86
C ARG A 103 -0.88 -9.95 11.92
N VAL A 104 -1.56 -8.86 12.25
CA VAL A 104 -3.03 -8.84 12.38
C VAL A 104 -3.70 -8.95 11.01
N ALA A 105 -3.27 -8.18 10.02
CA ALA A 105 -3.79 -8.20 8.65
C ALA A 105 -3.61 -9.56 7.93
N LEU A 106 -2.58 -10.32 8.30
CA LEU A 106 -2.33 -11.64 7.75
C LEU A 106 -3.08 -12.78 8.46
N SER A 107 -3.60 -12.53 9.66
CA SER A 107 -4.25 -13.56 10.49
C SER A 107 -5.71 -13.21 10.82
N THR A 108 -6.30 -12.32 10.02
CA THR A 108 -7.72 -11.95 10.07
C THR A 108 -8.48 -12.61 8.93
N ASP A 109 -9.79 -12.76 9.12
CA ASP A 109 -10.77 -13.12 8.08
C ASP A 109 -11.26 -11.90 7.28
N ALA A 110 -10.85 -10.68 7.67
CA ALA A 110 -11.06 -9.49 6.88
C ALA A 110 -10.14 -9.44 5.65
N GLU A 111 -10.70 -9.10 4.50
CA GLU A 111 -9.92 -8.94 3.28
C GLU A 111 -9.47 -7.47 3.11
N PHE A 112 -8.27 -7.17 3.61
CA PHE A 112 -7.62 -5.89 3.40
C PHE A 112 -6.54 -6.01 2.32
N ASP A 113 -6.49 -5.03 1.42
CA ASP A 113 -5.49 -4.96 0.36
C ASP A 113 -4.32 -4.06 0.74
N PHE A 114 -4.60 -3.00 1.50
CA PHE A 114 -3.61 -1.99 1.85
C PHE A 114 -3.68 -1.62 3.34
N TYR A 115 -2.54 -1.22 3.87
CA TYR A 115 -2.50 -0.42 5.08
C TYR A 115 -1.58 0.78 4.92
N CYS A 116 -1.93 1.88 5.59
CA CYS A 116 -1.10 3.07 5.68
C CYS A 116 -0.73 3.37 7.13
N VAL A 117 0.55 3.66 7.36
CA VAL A 117 1.05 4.17 8.64
C VAL A 117 1.32 5.66 8.47
N ILE A 118 0.63 6.45 9.27
CA ILE A 118 0.74 7.91 9.33
C ILE A 118 1.48 8.24 10.62
N ALA A 119 2.80 8.38 10.52
CA ALA A 119 3.65 8.80 11.62
C ALA A 119 3.70 10.33 11.66
N HIS A 120 3.37 10.93 12.79
CA HIS A 120 3.16 12.38 12.90
C HIS A 120 4.02 12.96 14.03
N ASP A 121 4.79 14.01 13.74
CA ASP A 121 5.59 14.68 14.78
C ASP A 121 4.65 15.56 15.62
N VAL A 122 4.48 15.21 16.90
CA VAL A 122 3.57 15.95 17.79
C VAL A 122 4.06 17.37 18.09
N ARG A 123 5.34 17.67 17.83
CA ARG A 123 5.95 19.00 18.06
C ARG A 123 5.83 19.88 16.81
N ILE A 124 5.80 19.28 15.63
CA ILE A 124 5.67 19.96 14.33
C ILE A 124 4.47 19.35 13.60
N PRO A 125 3.24 19.80 13.93
CA PRO A 125 2.01 19.16 13.47
C PRO A 125 1.76 19.26 11.96
N GLU A 126 2.58 20.00 11.23
CA GLU A 126 2.55 20.08 9.77
C GLU A 126 3.32 18.94 9.11
N ILE A 127 4.18 18.22 9.83
CA ILE A 127 5.06 17.18 9.28
C ILE A 127 4.56 15.79 9.66
N GLN A 128 4.26 15.00 8.65
CA GLN A 128 3.92 13.59 8.79
C GLN A 128 4.62 12.75 7.74
N ILE A 129 4.89 11.49 8.07
CA ILE A 129 5.39 10.49 7.15
C ILE A 129 4.27 9.49 6.92
N VAL A 130 3.88 9.34 5.66
CA VAL A 130 2.84 8.42 5.23
C VAL A 130 3.49 7.26 4.50
N ILE A 131 3.29 6.06 5.02
CA ILE A 131 3.83 4.82 4.46
C ILE A 131 2.66 3.95 4.03
N ILE A 132 2.51 3.68 2.74
CA ILE A 132 1.46 2.82 2.19
C ILE A 132 2.09 1.50 1.74
N LYS A 133 1.46 0.38 2.14
CA LYS A 133 1.94 -0.98 1.86
C LYS A 133 0.79 -1.87 1.39
N SER A 134 1.08 -2.72 0.41
CA SER A 134 0.20 -3.81 -0.01
C SER A 134 0.32 -4.98 0.98
N VAL A 135 -0.81 -5.52 1.41
CA VAL A 135 -0.88 -6.74 2.23
C VAL A 135 -0.37 -7.93 1.44
N ASP A 136 -0.63 -7.98 0.13
CA ASP A 136 -0.12 -9.04 -0.75
C ASP A 136 1.41 -9.01 -0.84
N ASP A 137 2.02 -7.83 -0.97
CA ASP A 137 3.48 -7.72 -0.98
C ASP A 137 4.10 -8.18 0.34
N VAL A 138 3.43 -7.93 1.47
CA VAL A 138 3.88 -8.44 2.77
C VAL A 138 3.84 -9.97 2.78
N LYS A 139 2.75 -10.58 2.28
CA LYS A 139 2.66 -12.05 2.14
C LYS A 139 3.80 -12.58 1.29
N ARG A 140 3.99 -12.02 0.09
CA ARG A 140 5.04 -12.42 -0.86
C ARG A 140 6.43 -12.28 -0.26
N PHE A 141 6.68 -11.20 0.47
CA PHE A 141 7.96 -11.00 1.16
C PHE A 141 8.19 -12.06 2.25
N LEU A 142 7.20 -12.34 3.09
CA LEU A 142 7.33 -13.36 4.16
C LEU A 142 7.47 -14.78 3.60
N LEU A 143 6.91 -15.04 2.41
CA LEU A 143 7.06 -16.30 1.68
C LEU A 143 8.34 -16.35 0.83
N ASN A 144 9.21 -15.33 0.90
CA ASN A 144 10.42 -15.18 0.10
C ASN A 144 10.19 -15.19 -1.42
N ASP A 145 8.97 -14.88 -1.89
CA ASP A 145 8.65 -14.71 -3.33
C ASP A 145 9.26 -13.41 -3.89
N ILE A 146 9.46 -12.40 -3.05
CA ILE A 146 10.17 -11.17 -3.39
C ILE A 146 11.30 -10.90 -2.40
N SER A 147 12.41 -10.36 -2.91
CA SER A 147 13.55 -9.98 -2.05
C SER A 147 13.21 -8.80 -1.15
N ARG A 148 13.99 -8.61 -0.08
CA ARG A 148 13.88 -7.42 0.78
C ARG A 148 14.05 -6.11 0.02
N GLY A 149 14.96 -6.08 -0.96
CA GLY A 149 15.18 -4.90 -1.81
C GLY A 149 13.96 -4.58 -2.67
N GLU A 150 13.37 -5.60 -3.31
CA GLU A 150 12.15 -5.42 -4.09
C GLU A 150 10.97 -5.01 -3.21
N TYR A 151 10.79 -5.65 -2.06
CA TYR A 151 9.77 -5.28 -1.10
C TYR A 151 9.90 -3.81 -0.65
N SER A 152 11.11 -3.35 -0.36
CA SER A 152 11.36 -1.94 -0.01
C SER A 152 11.01 -0.99 -1.17
N LYS A 153 11.33 -1.36 -2.42
CA LYS A 153 10.97 -0.58 -3.62
C LYS A 153 9.47 -0.55 -3.90
N ARG A 154 8.70 -1.51 -3.35
CA ARG A 154 7.22 -1.58 -3.43
C ARG A 154 6.50 -0.81 -2.32
N MET A 155 7.21 -0.21 -1.38
CA MET A 155 6.59 0.67 -0.39
C MET A 155 6.47 2.08 -0.97
N LEU A 156 5.31 2.73 -0.76
CA LEU A 156 5.20 4.17 -0.98
C LEU A 156 5.49 4.86 0.34
N VAL A 157 6.55 5.66 0.37
CA VAL A 157 6.93 6.46 1.54
C VAL A 157 6.96 7.91 1.12
N ASP A 158 6.19 8.73 1.81
CA ASP A 158 6.03 10.14 1.49
C ASP A 158 6.16 10.99 2.76
N ILE A 159 7.03 12.00 2.72
CA ILE A 159 7.17 12.99 3.79
C ILE A 159 6.31 14.17 3.39
N ARG A 160 5.23 14.38 4.13
CA ARG A 160 4.24 15.39 3.82
C ARG A 160 4.38 16.55 4.78
N PHE A 161 4.52 17.72 4.18
CA PHE A 161 4.06 18.93 4.80
C PHE A 161 2.55 19.02 4.52
N SER A 162 1.72 19.27 5.52
CA SER A 162 0.28 19.48 5.33
C SER A 162 -0.04 20.98 5.38
N PRO A 163 0.02 21.70 4.24
CA PRO A 163 -0.51 23.05 4.15
C PRO A 163 -1.97 23.14 4.58
N GLN A 164 -2.74 22.04 4.44
CA GLN A 164 -4.11 21.99 4.93
C GLN A 164 -4.16 22.08 6.45
N ALA A 165 -3.30 21.33 7.17
CA ALA A 165 -3.19 21.47 8.62
C ALA A 165 -2.80 22.90 9.02
N GLN A 166 -1.91 23.55 8.27
CA GLN A 166 -1.55 24.95 8.49
C GLN A 166 -2.75 25.90 8.27
N LYS A 167 -3.45 25.79 7.12
CA LYS A 167 -4.65 26.58 6.80
C LYS A 167 -5.72 26.42 7.88
N GLU A 168 -6.01 25.18 8.27
CA GLU A 168 -6.99 24.90 9.31
C GLU A 168 -6.61 25.52 10.65
N ARG A 169 -5.31 25.51 11.01
CA ARG A 169 -4.82 26.16 12.23
C ARG A 169 -5.01 27.67 12.17
N GLU A 170 -4.59 28.31 11.07
CA GLU A 170 -4.73 29.76 10.88
C GLU A 170 -6.20 30.20 10.98
N ILE A 171 -7.11 29.44 10.36
CA ILE A 171 -8.55 29.70 10.44
C ILE A 171 -9.10 29.49 11.86
N LYS A 172 -8.69 28.44 12.57
CA LYS A 172 -9.07 28.22 13.97
C LYS A 172 -8.57 29.34 14.89
N GLU A 173 -7.37 29.85 14.66
CA GLU A 173 -6.83 31.00 15.39
C GLU A 173 -7.67 32.25 15.15
N ILE A 174 -8.12 32.49 13.91
CA ILE A 174 -9.04 33.58 13.59
C ILE A 174 -10.37 33.37 14.33
N PHE A 175 -10.99 32.19 14.24
CA PHE A 175 -12.25 31.89 14.92
C PHE A 175 -12.18 32.09 16.43
N ASN A 176 -11.06 31.72 17.05
CA ASN A 176 -10.83 31.94 18.47
C ASN A 176 -10.70 33.44 18.80
N LYS A 177 -10.01 34.22 17.96
CA LYS A 177 -9.89 35.69 18.12
C LYS A 177 -11.23 36.40 17.99
N VAL A 178 -12.08 35.99 17.05
CA VAL A 178 -13.41 36.58 16.84
C VAL A 178 -14.52 35.94 17.69
N ARG A 179 -14.17 34.98 18.57
CA ARG A 179 -15.09 34.29 19.49
C ARG A 179 -16.30 33.67 18.79
N VAL A 180 -16.08 33.07 17.62
CA VAL A 180 -17.12 32.32 16.91
C VAL A 180 -17.50 31.10 17.74
N ASP A 181 -18.80 30.81 17.83
CA ASP A 181 -19.30 29.65 18.55
C ASP A 181 -18.72 28.34 18.01
N LYS A 182 -18.36 27.40 18.89
CA LYS A 182 -17.68 26.15 18.52
C LYS A 182 -18.48 25.33 17.49
N LYS A 183 -19.80 25.33 17.56
CA LYS A 183 -20.66 24.60 16.61
C LYS A 183 -20.49 25.15 15.19
N TRP A 184 -20.45 26.48 15.07
CA TRP A 184 -20.20 27.16 13.80
C TRP A 184 -18.78 26.94 13.30
N GLN A 185 -17.79 26.95 14.19
CA GLN A 185 -16.42 26.60 13.81
C GLN A 185 -16.37 25.20 13.21
N GLU A 186 -16.89 24.18 13.89
CA GLU A 186 -16.88 22.80 13.42
C GLU A 186 -17.63 22.62 12.10
N GLN A 187 -18.78 23.28 11.95
CA GLN A 187 -19.54 23.24 10.70
C GLN A 187 -18.73 23.82 9.53
N VAL A 188 -18.15 25.02 9.69
CA VAL A 188 -17.34 25.63 8.63
C VAL A 188 -16.09 24.81 8.33
N MET A 189 -15.44 24.25 9.36
CA MET A 189 -14.30 23.36 9.15
C MET A 189 -14.71 22.14 8.32
N ASN A 190 -15.81 21.48 8.67
CA ASN A 190 -16.29 20.30 7.95
C ASN A 190 -16.70 20.64 6.50
N ASP A 191 -17.49 21.70 6.30
CA ASP A 191 -18.09 22.04 5.01
C ASP A 191 -17.04 22.53 3.99
N PHE A 192 -15.97 23.18 4.44
CA PHE A 192 -15.02 23.86 3.54
C PHE A 192 -13.59 23.29 3.57
N PHE A 193 -13.20 22.62 4.65
CA PHE A 193 -11.80 22.23 4.85
C PHE A 193 -11.59 20.72 4.97
N ARG A 194 -12.64 19.92 5.15
CA ARG A 194 -12.54 18.47 5.37
C ARG A 194 -13.16 17.62 4.26
N SER A 195 -12.80 17.91 3.02
CA SER A 195 -13.15 17.05 1.90
C SER A 195 -12.46 15.69 2.00
N GLU A 196 -13.13 14.64 1.54
CA GLU A 196 -12.52 13.32 1.39
C GLU A 196 -11.28 13.40 0.49
N PRO A 197 -10.20 12.68 0.81
CA PRO A 197 -9.00 12.70 -0.01
C PRO A 197 -9.27 12.11 -1.38
N THR A 198 -8.80 12.81 -2.42
CA THR A 198 -9.01 12.39 -3.81
C THR A 198 -7.82 11.61 -4.34
N ALA A 199 -6.62 11.92 -3.88
CA ALA A 199 -5.37 11.27 -4.26
C ALA A 199 -4.67 10.61 -3.05
N LEU A 200 -3.73 9.70 -3.32
CA LEU A 200 -2.93 9.08 -2.26
C LEU A 200 -2.08 10.11 -1.51
N SER A 201 -1.69 11.22 -2.16
CA SER A 201 -1.01 12.37 -1.57
C SER A 201 -1.83 13.08 -0.49
N ASP A 202 -3.14 12.94 -0.52
CA ASP A 202 -4.06 13.64 0.39
C ASP A 202 -4.28 12.83 1.69
N ILE A 203 -3.82 11.57 1.73
CA ILE A 203 -3.93 10.72 2.92
C ILE A 203 -3.16 11.34 4.10
N GLY A 204 -3.73 11.31 5.30
CA GLY A 204 -3.01 11.73 6.49
C GLY A 204 -3.90 11.85 7.72
N TYR A 205 -3.34 12.51 8.73
CA TYR A 205 -4.03 12.75 9.98
C TYR A 205 -3.76 14.18 10.44
N TRP A 206 -4.82 14.98 10.57
CA TRP A 206 -4.70 16.34 11.10
C TRP A 206 -5.97 16.77 11.82
N GLY A 207 -5.82 17.68 12.77
CA GLY A 207 -6.95 18.20 13.54
C GLY A 207 -7.75 17.15 14.32
N GLY A 208 -7.16 15.96 14.60
CA GLY A 208 -7.84 14.87 15.29
C GLY A 208 -8.57 13.87 14.40
N HIS A 209 -8.49 14.01 13.07
CA HIS A 209 -9.25 13.22 12.12
C HIS A 209 -8.34 12.51 11.11
N PHE A 210 -8.78 11.34 10.66
CA PHE A 210 -8.22 10.65 9.51
C PHE A 210 -8.78 11.25 8.22
N TYR A 211 -7.88 11.50 7.29
CA TYR A 211 -8.21 11.80 5.91
C TYR A 211 -7.68 10.63 5.11
N ILE A 212 -8.56 9.67 4.86
CA ILE A 212 -8.21 8.40 4.24
C ILE A 212 -9.22 8.09 3.14
N LYS A 213 -8.78 7.37 2.11
CA LYS A 213 -9.64 6.81 1.07
C LYS A 213 -9.38 5.32 0.94
N ASP A 214 -10.32 4.61 0.33
CA ASP A 214 -10.06 3.25 -0.10
C ASP A 214 -9.08 3.27 -1.27
N ILE A 215 -7.92 2.65 -1.08
CA ILE A 215 -6.83 2.62 -2.05
C ILE A 215 -7.12 1.52 -3.05
N SER A 216 -7.26 1.88 -4.32
CA SER A 216 -7.33 0.88 -5.38
C SER A 216 -5.95 0.38 -5.79
N LEU A 217 -5.87 -0.87 -6.26
CA LEU A 217 -4.63 -1.41 -6.82
C LEU A 217 -4.12 -0.55 -7.98
N ALA A 218 -4.99 -0.06 -8.85
CA ALA A 218 -4.59 0.76 -9.99
C ALA A 218 -3.91 2.07 -9.57
N GLU A 219 -4.45 2.79 -8.58
CA GLU A 219 -3.84 4.01 -8.05
C GLU A 219 -2.50 3.73 -7.38
N PHE A 220 -2.43 2.65 -6.59
CA PHE A 220 -1.19 2.22 -5.95
C PHE A 220 -0.11 1.90 -7.00
N LEU A 221 -0.46 1.18 -8.07
CA LEU A 221 0.47 0.86 -9.16
C LEU A 221 0.94 2.12 -9.90
N ALA A 222 0.05 3.08 -10.14
CA ALA A 222 0.43 4.33 -10.79
C ALA A 222 1.48 5.09 -9.98
N GLU A 223 1.25 5.25 -8.66
CA GLU A 223 2.22 5.89 -7.76
C GLU A 223 3.51 5.07 -7.60
N GLN A 224 3.41 3.74 -7.60
CA GLN A 224 4.57 2.85 -7.59
C GLN A 224 5.47 3.05 -8.81
N ILE A 225 4.89 3.20 -10.00
CA ILE A 225 5.63 3.46 -11.25
C ILE A 225 6.37 4.79 -11.13
N ALA A 226 5.68 5.85 -10.70
CA ALA A 226 6.30 7.17 -10.51
C ALA A 226 7.41 7.16 -9.46
N ASN A 227 7.21 6.47 -8.34
CA ASN A 227 8.23 6.34 -7.30
C ASN A 227 9.45 5.56 -7.78
N ARG A 228 9.25 4.42 -8.46
CA ARG A 228 10.34 3.61 -9.02
C ARG A 228 11.10 4.36 -10.10
N PHE A 229 10.42 5.17 -10.92
CA PHE A 229 11.07 6.06 -11.87
C PHE A 229 12.02 7.04 -11.17
N ARG A 230 11.55 7.73 -10.11
CA ARG A 230 12.40 8.62 -9.31
C ARG A 230 13.61 7.90 -8.72
N LEU A 231 13.42 6.68 -8.22
CA LEU A 231 14.50 5.88 -7.64
C LEU A 231 15.56 5.49 -8.68
N ALA A 232 15.16 5.06 -9.88
CA ALA A 232 16.11 4.70 -10.95
C ALA A 232 17.07 5.85 -11.28
N PHE A 233 16.54 7.07 -11.43
CA PHE A 233 17.35 8.27 -11.70
C PHE A 233 18.20 8.76 -10.52
N ARG A 234 17.94 8.27 -9.30
CA ARG A 234 18.73 8.59 -8.10
C ARG A 234 19.81 7.55 -7.80
N GLU A 235 19.53 6.29 -8.10
CA GLU A 235 20.42 5.15 -7.80
C GLU A 235 21.42 4.89 -8.92
N GLU A 236 21.04 5.10 -10.19
CA GLU A 236 21.91 4.83 -11.33
C GLU A 236 22.82 6.03 -11.62
N LYS A 237 24.13 5.86 -11.39
CA LYS A 237 25.12 6.92 -11.53
C LYS A 237 25.05 7.64 -12.89
N GLY A 238 24.93 6.90 -13.99
CA GLY A 238 24.83 7.50 -15.33
C GLY A 238 23.58 8.38 -15.51
N LEU A 239 22.44 7.99 -14.93
CA LEU A 239 21.23 8.80 -14.96
C LEU A 239 21.31 10.00 -14.02
N LEU A 240 21.87 9.82 -12.83
CA LEU A 240 22.05 10.88 -11.84
C LEU A 240 22.96 11.99 -12.35
N ASP A 241 24.03 11.62 -13.05
CA ASP A 241 25.01 12.55 -13.60
C ASP A 241 24.41 13.34 -14.77
N ALA A 242 23.60 12.72 -15.63
CA ALA A 242 23.05 13.36 -16.83
C ALA A 242 21.67 14.05 -16.66
N TYR A 243 20.87 13.65 -15.67
CA TYR A 243 19.48 14.10 -15.54
C TYR A 243 19.13 14.60 -14.13
N LEU A 244 18.11 15.44 -14.05
CA LEU A 244 17.51 15.92 -12.81
C LEU A 244 15.99 15.77 -12.88
N VAL A 245 15.47 14.80 -12.15
CA VAL A 245 14.01 14.59 -12.03
C VAL A 245 13.45 15.62 -11.04
N LYS A 246 12.72 16.61 -11.55
CA LYS A 246 12.02 17.63 -10.74
C LYS A 246 10.71 17.09 -10.18
N SER A 247 9.96 16.36 -11.00
CA SER A 247 8.72 15.69 -10.58
C SER A 247 8.47 14.41 -11.37
N SER A 248 7.78 13.49 -10.72
CA SER A 248 7.21 12.29 -11.34
C SER A 248 5.92 11.97 -10.60
N LYS A 249 4.80 11.97 -11.32
CA LYS A 249 3.46 11.74 -10.78
C LYS A 249 2.77 10.65 -11.57
N GLY A 250 2.26 9.65 -10.86
CA GLY A 250 1.43 8.61 -11.44
C GLY A 250 -0.03 8.89 -11.16
N SER A 251 -0.91 8.59 -12.11
CA SER A 251 -2.35 8.59 -11.87
C SER A 251 -3.05 7.51 -12.68
N PHE A 252 -4.21 7.10 -12.19
CA PHE A 252 -5.10 6.19 -12.88
C PHE A 252 -6.49 6.82 -12.93
N THR A 253 -7.07 6.90 -14.12
CA THR A 253 -8.32 7.62 -14.34
C THR A 253 -9.19 6.89 -15.36
N THR A 254 -10.51 7.03 -15.20
CA THR A 254 -11.48 6.57 -16.19
C THR A 254 -12.05 7.77 -16.93
N LYS A 255 -11.72 7.94 -18.21
CA LYS A 255 -12.20 9.04 -19.05
C LYS A 255 -12.87 8.47 -20.30
N GLY A 256 -14.14 8.81 -20.53
CA GLY A 256 -14.89 8.31 -21.69
C GLY A 256 -15.02 6.79 -21.73
N GLY A 257 -15.08 6.14 -20.55
CA GLY A 257 -15.12 4.68 -20.43
C GLY A 257 -13.76 3.98 -20.60
N GLN A 258 -12.69 4.72 -20.92
CA GLN A 258 -11.34 4.18 -21.00
C GLN A 258 -10.61 4.36 -19.67
N ARG A 259 -9.94 3.30 -19.22
CA ARG A 259 -9.07 3.25 -18.05
C ARG A 259 -7.64 3.52 -18.47
N ILE A 260 -7.09 4.61 -17.97
CA ILE A 260 -5.83 5.18 -18.43
C ILE A 260 -4.88 5.32 -17.25
N PHE A 261 -3.72 4.68 -17.36
CA PHE A 261 -2.56 5.07 -16.56
C PHE A 261 -1.89 6.26 -17.19
N LYS A 262 -1.58 7.28 -16.38
CA LYS A 262 -0.84 8.47 -16.81
C LYS A 262 0.36 8.68 -15.91
N LEU A 263 1.54 8.78 -16.52
CA LEU A 263 2.80 9.14 -15.87
C LEU A 263 3.24 10.52 -16.36
N GLU A 264 3.22 11.51 -15.47
CA GLU A 264 3.63 12.88 -15.75
C GLU A 264 5.02 13.12 -15.18
N LEU A 265 5.95 13.50 -16.05
CA LEU A 265 7.37 13.64 -15.73
C LEU A 265 7.83 15.06 -16.03
N LEU A 266 8.65 15.63 -15.15
CA LEU A 266 9.45 16.81 -15.44
C LEU A 266 10.91 16.46 -15.18
N VAL A 267 11.64 16.18 -16.25
CA VAL A 267 13.03 15.76 -16.19
C VAL A 267 13.88 16.74 -17.01
N GLU A 268 14.80 17.41 -16.32
CA GLU A 268 15.79 18.27 -16.96
C GLU A 268 17.03 17.44 -17.30
N TYR A 269 17.59 17.61 -18.48
CA TYR A 269 18.90 17.05 -18.84
C TYR A 269 19.99 18.10 -18.66
N LYS A 270 21.16 17.69 -18.15
CA LYS A 270 22.29 18.58 -17.91
C LYS A 270 23.03 18.81 -19.24
N PRO A 271 23.10 20.05 -19.76
CA PRO A 271 23.61 20.32 -21.11
C PRO A 271 25.05 19.88 -21.38
N LEU A 272 25.87 19.74 -20.32
CA LEU A 272 27.26 19.32 -20.42
C LEU A 272 27.42 17.82 -20.73
N GLU A 273 26.40 17.00 -20.42
CA GLU A 273 26.44 15.55 -20.56
C GLU A 273 25.61 15.05 -21.75
N VAL A 274 24.67 15.87 -22.25
CA VAL A 274 23.69 15.46 -23.27
C VAL A 274 23.64 16.46 -24.42
N SER A 275 24.21 16.08 -25.57
CA SER A 275 24.25 16.90 -26.79
C SER A 275 23.04 16.70 -27.72
N ASP A 276 22.38 15.53 -27.65
CA ASP A 276 21.22 15.18 -28.47
C ASP A 276 19.94 15.10 -27.61
N LYS A 277 19.02 16.06 -27.82
CA LYS A 277 17.73 16.13 -27.12
C LYS A 277 16.85 14.91 -27.38
N LYS A 278 16.91 14.33 -28.59
CA LYS A 278 16.10 13.17 -28.93
C LYS A 278 16.58 11.95 -28.14
N ALA A 279 17.89 11.70 -28.15
CA ALA A 279 18.49 10.63 -27.36
C ALA A 279 18.19 10.80 -25.86
N ALA A 280 18.19 12.04 -25.36
CA ALA A 280 17.81 12.35 -23.97
C ALA A 280 16.37 11.90 -23.64
N SER A 281 15.44 12.25 -24.53
CA SER A 281 14.03 11.91 -24.37
C SER A 281 13.80 10.40 -24.47
N ASP A 282 14.51 9.72 -25.38
CA ASP A 282 14.42 8.29 -25.57
C ASP A 282 14.83 7.54 -24.29
N VAL A 283 15.90 7.97 -23.60
CA VAL A 283 16.31 7.38 -22.31
C VAL A 283 15.22 7.53 -21.24
N ILE A 284 14.59 8.70 -21.15
CA ILE A 284 13.48 8.95 -20.20
C ILE A 284 12.31 8.00 -20.48
N PHE A 285 11.87 7.92 -21.73
CA PHE A 285 10.75 7.08 -22.13
C PHE A 285 11.06 5.59 -21.99
N GLU A 286 12.26 5.15 -22.40
CA GLU A 286 12.67 3.75 -22.26
C GLU A 286 12.65 3.31 -20.80
N THR A 287 13.18 4.16 -19.91
CA THR A 287 13.24 3.89 -18.47
C THR A 287 11.84 3.81 -17.88
N ALA A 288 10.97 4.78 -18.22
CA ALA A 288 9.58 4.81 -17.78
C ALA A 288 8.80 3.57 -18.26
N LEU A 289 8.94 3.18 -19.53
CA LEU A 289 8.25 2.01 -20.09
C LEU A 289 8.76 0.69 -19.50
N LYS A 290 10.08 0.56 -19.28
CA LYS A 290 10.65 -0.62 -18.59
C LYS A 290 10.06 -0.77 -17.18
N ILE A 291 10.00 0.32 -16.43
CA ILE A 291 9.43 0.31 -15.06
C ILE A 291 7.93 0.01 -15.10
N ALA A 292 7.18 0.73 -15.93
CA ALA A 292 5.73 0.58 -16.03
C ALA A 292 5.32 -0.84 -16.40
N SER A 293 5.91 -1.38 -17.47
CA SER A 293 5.62 -2.74 -17.94
C SER A 293 6.00 -3.80 -16.90
N HIS A 294 7.12 -3.64 -16.20
CA HIS A 294 7.54 -4.58 -15.15
C HIS A 294 6.62 -4.52 -13.93
N VAL A 295 6.24 -3.31 -13.48
CA VAL A 295 5.33 -3.13 -12.34
C VAL A 295 3.96 -3.75 -12.67
N ILE A 296 3.33 -3.36 -13.76
CA ILE A 296 2.00 -3.84 -14.15
C ILE A 296 2.00 -5.37 -14.28
N HIS A 297 3.00 -5.94 -14.95
CA HIS A 297 3.13 -7.39 -15.14
C HIS A 297 3.31 -8.15 -13.81
N ASN A 298 4.15 -7.65 -12.90
CA ASN A 298 4.44 -8.31 -11.62
C ASN A 298 3.24 -8.38 -10.66
N TYR A 299 2.27 -7.49 -10.83
CA TYR A 299 0.99 -7.51 -10.12
C TYR A 299 -0.12 -8.17 -10.94
N ARG A 300 0.17 -8.62 -12.16
CA ARG A 300 -0.79 -9.24 -13.08
C ARG A 300 -2.02 -8.35 -13.32
N PHE A 301 -1.80 -7.03 -13.34
CA PHE A 301 -2.87 -6.06 -13.49
C PHE A 301 -3.20 -5.87 -14.98
N ASN A 302 -4.37 -6.33 -15.40
CA ASN A 302 -4.82 -6.27 -16.79
C ASN A 302 -5.97 -5.27 -17.00
N ASP A 303 -6.40 -4.59 -15.94
CA ASP A 303 -7.62 -3.77 -15.93
C ASP A 303 -7.36 -2.33 -16.39
N PHE A 304 -6.75 -2.17 -17.57
CA PHE A 304 -6.47 -0.87 -18.17
C PHE A 304 -6.45 -0.97 -19.70
N ASP A 305 -6.78 0.14 -20.36
CA ASP A 305 -6.88 0.19 -21.81
C ASP A 305 -5.66 0.89 -22.42
N ARG A 306 -5.10 1.88 -21.71
CA ARG A 306 -3.98 2.70 -22.19
C ARG A 306 -2.99 3.10 -21.10
N PHE A 307 -1.74 3.30 -21.52
CA PHE A 307 -0.67 3.87 -20.72
C PHE A 307 -0.10 5.10 -21.43
N GLU A 308 -0.07 6.23 -20.74
CA GLU A 308 0.40 7.51 -21.25
C GLU A 308 1.60 8.01 -20.45
N ILE A 309 2.65 8.47 -21.14
CA ILE A 309 3.78 9.16 -20.53
C ILE A 309 3.84 10.56 -21.12
N LEU A 310 3.78 11.58 -20.28
CA LEU A 310 3.95 12.98 -20.65
C LEU A 310 5.27 13.50 -20.04
N ASN A 311 6.21 13.91 -20.89
CA ASN A 311 7.36 14.70 -20.46
C ASN A 311 7.03 16.19 -20.59
N GLN A 312 6.90 16.88 -19.46
CA GLN A 312 6.53 18.29 -19.40
C GLN A 312 7.66 19.23 -19.87
N GLN A 313 8.91 18.75 -19.91
CA GLN A 313 10.04 19.57 -20.31
C GLN A 313 9.97 20.00 -21.80
N ASP A 314 9.47 19.11 -22.65
CA ASP A 314 9.36 19.32 -24.10
C ASP A 314 7.94 19.05 -24.64
N ASN A 315 6.99 18.78 -23.74
CA ASN A 315 5.61 18.38 -24.04
C ASN A 315 5.48 17.13 -24.91
N SER A 316 6.51 16.26 -24.94
CA SER A 316 6.42 14.99 -25.65
C SER A 316 5.50 14.02 -24.93
N VAL A 317 4.67 13.32 -25.70
CA VAL A 317 3.70 12.35 -25.17
C VAL A 317 3.86 11.03 -25.91
N ILE A 318 3.95 9.94 -25.15
CA ILE A 318 3.87 8.59 -25.69
C ILE A 318 2.61 7.93 -25.13
N THR A 319 1.86 7.26 -25.99
CA THR A 319 0.66 6.50 -25.64
C THR A 319 0.79 5.08 -26.17
N LEU A 320 0.53 4.09 -25.31
CA LEU A 320 0.50 2.67 -25.67
C LEU A 320 -0.82 2.05 -25.23
N SER A 321 -1.31 1.07 -25.98
CA SER A 321 -2.30 0.13 -25.47
C SER A 321 -1.68 -0.81 -24.42
N SER A 322 -2.53 -1.53 -23.69
CA SER A 322 -2.08 -2.59 -22.79
C SER A 322 -1.27 -3.69 -23.51
N GLU A 323 -1.67 -4.06 -24.73
CA GLU A 323 -0.99 -5.05 -25.57
C GLU A 323 0.39 -4.56 -26.07
N GLU A 324 0.49 -3.28 -26.42
CA GLU A 324 1.75 -2.67 -26.87
C GLU A 324 2.74 -2.56 -25.72
N LEU A 325 2.28 -2.22 -24.51
CA LEU A 325 3.13 -2.18 -23.32
C LEU A 325 3.70 -3.58 -22.99
N GLU A 326 2.89 -4.63 -23.14
CA GLU A 326 3.33 -6.02 -22.97
C GLU A 326 4.26 -6.48 -24.12
N SER A 327 4.01 -6.03 -25.34
CA SER A 327 4.90 -6.28 -26.48
C SER A 327 6.26 -5.61 -26.31
N PHE A 328 6.30 -4.40 -25.73
CA PHE A 328 7.53 -3.72 -25.34
C PHE A 328 8.29 -4.52 -24.27
N ARG A 329 7.59 -4.98 -23.22
CA ARG A 329 8.18 -5.83 -22.17
C ARG A 329 8.85 -7.09 -22.70
N THR A 330 8.20 -7.73 -23.68
CA THR A 330 8.67 -8.97 -24.32
C THR A 330 9.66 -8.73 -25.47
N LYS A 331 10.08 -7.47 -25.68
CA LYS A 331 11.02 -7.03 -26.73
C LYS A 331 10.51 -7.29 -28.17
N LYS A 332 9.20 -7.44 -28.35
CA LYS A 332 8.55 -7.56 -29.65
C LYS A 332 8.29 -6.20 -30.31
N LEU A 333 8.19 -5.15 -29.50
CA LEU A 333 8.03 -3.76 -29.93
C LEU A 333 9.22 -2.95 -29.39
N LYS A 334 9.92 -2.22 -30.25
CA LYS A 334 11.04 -1.36 -29.84
C LYS A 334 10.59 0.09 -29.60
N LEU A 335 11.42 0.86 -28.89
CA LEU A 335 11.11 2.26 -28.58
C LEU A 335 11.03 3.12 -29.85
N GLU A 336 11.90 2.88 -30.83
CA GLU A 336 11.94 3.63 -32.08
C GLU A 336 10.61 3.52 -32.84
N GLU A 337 10.01 2.32 -32.84
CA GLU A 337 8.71 2.05 -33.47
C GLU A 337 7.56 2.75 -32.75
N ILE A 338 7.72 3.07 -31.47
CA ILE A 338 6.73 3.81 -30.66
C ILE A 338 6.88 5.32 -30.92
N THR A 339 8.12 5.83 -30.86
CA THR A 339 8.39 7.27 -30.98
C THR A 339 8.20 7.81 -32.40
N GLU A 340 8.36 6.98 -33.43
CA GLU A 340 8.07 7.36 -34.83
C GLU A 340 6.59 7.68 -35.09
N ARG A 341 5.67 7.14 -34.28
CA ARG A 341 4.21 7.37 -34.41
C ARG A 341 3.73 8.69 -33.82
N VAL A 342 4.59 9.35 -33.05
CA VAL A 342 4.30 10.60 -32.33
C VAL A 342 4.66 11.83 -33.17
N LYS A 343 5.36 11.64 -34.29
CA LYS A 343 5.63 12.67 -35.31
C LYS A 343 4.43 12.83 -36.24
#